data_AF-A0A1V9DEX1-F1
#
_entry.id   AF-A0A1V9DEX1-F1
#
_cell.length_a   1.000
_cell.length_b   1.000
_cell.length_c   1.000
_cell.angle_alpha   90.00
_cell.angle_beta   90.00
_cell.angle_gamma   90.00
#
_symmetry.space_group_name_H-M   'P 1'
#
loop_
_entity.id
_entity.type
_entity.pdbx_description
1 polymer ?
#
loop_
_entity_poly.entity_id
_entity_poly.type
_entity_poly.pdbx_seq_one_letter_code
_entity_poly.pdbx_strand_id
1 'polypeptide(L)'
;MLLQNDEKGHVIIGEAALHLALAKKEISVLTLIAELRRMAVDVKSDGRRVQLTEARKWLQGFIVPGRAKQPMPYLQVLAGLNEETK
;
A
#
# COMPACT_ATOMS: atom_id res chain seq x y z
N MET A 1 16.90 15.69 -20.37
CA MET A 1 16.05 14.92 -19.44
C MET A 1 16.46 15.30 -18.02
N LEU A 2 15.62 16.06 -17.34
CA LEU A 2 15.83 16.50 -15.95
C LEU A 2 15.30 15.38 -15.03
N LEU A 3 16.10 14.34 -14.79
CA LEU A 3 15.93 13.49 -13.60
C LEU A 3 16.59 14.23 -12.43
N GLN A 4 16.01 15.37 -12.05
CA GLN A 4 16.53 16.17 -10.94
C GLN A 4 16.02 15.61 -9.63
N ASN A 5 16.85 14.76 -9.01
CA ASN A 5 17.33 14.86 -7.62
C ASN A 5 16.38 15.11 -6.44
N ASP A 6 15.06 15.09 -6.61
CA ASP A 6 14.07 15.16 -5.51
C ASP A 6 13.31 13.82 -5.34
N GLU A 7 13.50 12.90 -6.29
CA GLU A 7 12.68 11.72 -6.51
C GLU A 7 13.36 10.42 -6.05
N LYS A 8 13.94 10.41 -4.84
CA LYS A 8 14.22 9.15 -4.12
C LYS A 8 12.89 8.50 -3.67
N GLY A 9 11.99 8.27 -4.65
CA GLY A 9 10.80 7.46 -4.52
C GLY A 9 11.20 6.17 -3.83
N HIS A 10 10.50 5.85 -2.75
CA HIS A 10 10.93 4.96 -1.68
C HIS A 10 11.59 3.64 -2.19
N VAL A 11 12.89 3.68 -2.50
CA VAL A 11 13.64 2.54 -3.09
C VAL A 11 13.55 1.32 -2.17
N ILE A 12 13.46 1.58 -0.87
CA ILE A 12 13.27 0.59 0.19
C ILE A 12 11.95 -0.20 0.03
N ILE A 13 10.89 0.37 -0.53
CA ILE A 13 9.65 -0.38 -0.83
C ILE A 13 9.91 -1.38 -1.96
N GLY A 14 10.66 -0.97 -2.99
CA GLY A 14 11.09 -1.87 -4.06
C GLY A 14 11.98 -3.00 -3.56
N GLU A 15 12.91 -2.71 -2.64
CA GLU A 15 13.75 -3.71 -1.98
C GLU A 15 12.91 -4.72 -1.18
N ALA A 16 11.93 -4.25 -0.40
CA ALA A 16 11.02 -5.11 0.35
C ALA A 16 10.11 -5.95 -0.58
N ALA A 17 9.62 -5.37 -1.67
CA ALA A 17 8.82 -6.07 -2.67
C ALA A 17 9.64 -7.18 -3.36
N LEU A 18 10.91 -6.91 -3.67
CA LEU A 18 11.82 -7.90 -4.24
C LEU A 18 12.07 -9.06 -3.28
N HIS A 19 12.29 -8.78 -1.99
CA HIS A 19 12.41 -9.83 -0.98
C HIS A 19 11.16 -10.72 -0.87
N LEU A 20 9.96 -10.12 -0.94
CA LEU A 20 8.71 -10.87 -0.96
C LEU A 20 8.55 -11.70 -2.23
N ALA A 21 8.90 -11.15 -3.40
CA ALA A 21 8.86 -11.84 -4.69
C ALA A 21 9.81 -13.03 -4.73
N LEU A 22 11.05 -12.85 -4.27
CA LEU A 22 12.05 -13.92 -4.16
C LEU A 22 11.62 -15.01 -3.18
N ALA A 23 10.95 -14.61 -2.09
CA ALA A 23 10.37 -15.55 -1.13
C ALA A 23 9.07 -16.21 -1.61
N LYS A 24 8.60 -15.93 -2.84
CA LYS A 24 7.31 -16.38 -3.39
C LYS A 24 6.12 -16.08 -2.46
N LYS A 25 6.21 -14.98 -1.71
CA LYS A 25 5.16 -14.52 -0.80
C LYS A 25 4.25 -13.53 -1.52
N GLU A 26 2.99 -13.49 -1.09
CA GLU A 26 2.03 -12.51 -1.59
C GLU A 26 2.54 -11.08 -1.34
N ILE A 27 2.47 -10.25 -2.37
CA ILE A 27 2.83 -8.83 -2.29
C ILE A 27 1.54 -8.05 -2.03
N SER A 28 1.30 -7.70 -0.77
CA SER A 28 0.20 -6.85 -0.31
C SER A 28 0.75 -5.72 0.56
N VAL A 29 -0.06 -4.68 0.80
CA VAL A 29 0.35 -3.55 1.66
C VAL A 29 0.73 -4.04 3.06
N LEU A 30 0.02 -5.05 3.58
CA LEU A 30 0.28 -5.64 4.89
C LEU A 30 1.60 -6.42 4.91
N THR A 31 1.87 -7.23 3.88
CA THR A 31 3.12 -8.01 3.81
C THR A 31 4.33 -7.11 3.56
N LEU A 32 4.17 -6.02 2.80
CA LEU A 32 5.21 -4.99 2.62
C LEU A 32 5.53 -4.28 3.94
N ILE A 33 4.52 -3.86 4.71
CA ILE A 33 4.75 -3.24 6.03
C ILE A 33 5.45 -4.21 6.98
N ALA A 34 5.08 -5.49 6.96
CA ALA A 34 5.72 -6.53 7.78
C ALA A 34 7.19 -6.74 7.38
N GLU A 35 7.50 -6.80 6.09
CA GLU A 35 8.88 -6.97 5.62
C GLU A 35 9.73 -5.72 5.94
N LEU A 36 9.17 -4.51 5.74
CA LEU A 36 9.83 -3.27 6.18
C LEU A 36 10.04 -3.23 7.70
N ARG A 37 9.13 -3.84 8.48
CA ARG A 37 9.30 -4.00 9.94
C ARG A 37 10.49 -4.85 10.27
N ARG A 38 10.59 -6.03 9.65
CA ARG A 38 11.72 -6.94 9.78
C ARG A 38 13.03 -6.25 9.38
N MET A 39 13.06 -5.59 8.22
CA MET A 39 14.25 -4.89 7.73
C MET A 39 14.75 -3.77 8.66
N ALA A 40 13.90 -3.19 9.52
CA ALA A 40 14.35 -2.17 10.46
C ALA A 40 14.93 -2.70 11.77
N VAL A 41 14.70 -3.98 12.10
CA VAL A 41 15.26 -4.59 13.30
C VAL A 41 16.79 -4.69 13.19
N ASP A 42 17.29 -4.97 11.98
CA ASP A 42 18.71 -5.17 11.71
C ASP A 42 19.45 -3.89 11.27
N VAL A 43 18.77 -2.76 11.19
CA VAL A 43 19.34 -1.49 10.67
C VAL A 43 20.01 -0.69 11.78
N LYS A 44 21.34 -0.57 11.68
CA LYS A 44 22.17 0.26 12.57
C LYS A 44 22.34 1.71 12.09
N SER A 45 21.96 2.02 10.85
CA SER A 45 22.08 3.36 10.27
C SER A 45 20.80 4.16 10.49
N ASP A 46 20.90 5.30 11.19
CA ASP A 46 19.76 6.18 11.43
C ASP A 46 19.12 6.70 10.12
N GLY A 47 19.92 6.95 9.08
CA GLY A 47 19.41 7.36 7.77
C GLY A 47 18.50 6.32 7.12
N ARG A 48 18.87 5.03 7.21
CA ARG A 48 18.05 3.92 6.69
C ARG A 48 16.83 3.67 7.57
N ARG A 49 16.92 3.91 8.89
CA ARG A 49 15.81 3.82 9.84
C ARG A 49 14.72 4.87 9.57
N VAL A 50 15.12 6.10 9.24
CA VAL A 50 14.19 7.16 8.82
C VAL A 50 13.47 6.77 7.53
N GLN A 51 14.20 6.30 6.51
CA GLN A 51 13.59 5.87 5.25
C GLN A 51 12.61 4.71 5.42
N LEU A 52 12.91 3.73 6.29
CA LEU A 52 12.00 2.63 6.63
C LEU A 52 10.74 3.12 7.34
N THR A 53 10.86 4.15 8.17
CA THR A 53 9.73 4.74 8.89
C THR A 53 8.81 5.51 7.94
N GLU A 54 9.38 6.33 7.05
CA GLU A 54 8.63 7.09 6.06
C GLU A 54 7.94 6.18 5.05
N ALA A 55 8.62 5.12 4.56
CA ALA A 55 8.01 4.12 3.69
C ALA A 55 6.79 3.42 4.35
N ARG A 56 6.86 3.13 5.65
CA ARG A 56 5.72 2.54 6.37
C ARG A 56 4.56 3.52 6.52
N LYS A 57 4.83 4.78 6.87
CA LYS A 57 3.78 5.81 6.96
C LYS A 57 3.07 5.99 5.62
N TRP A 58 3.84 6.01 4.53
CA TRP A 58 3.30 6.08 3.18
C TRP A 58 2.38 4.88 2.88
N LEU A 59 2.83 3.65 3.17
CA LEU A 59 2.01 2.43 2.99
C LEU A 59 0.77 2.40 3.89
N GLN A 60 0.84 2.93 5.11
CA GLN A 60 -0.32 3.04 6.01
C GLN A 60 -1.42 3.94 5.43
N GLY A 61 -1.07 4.94 4.61
CA GLY A 61 -2.06 5.76 3.89
C GLY A 61 -2.92 4.96 2.90
N PHE A 62 -2.48 3.79 2.47
CA PHE A 62 -3.23 2.88 1.59
C PHE A 62 -4.05 1.84 2.36
N ILE A 63 -3.83 1.71 3.68
CA ILE A 63 -4.71 0.95 4.58
C ILE A 63 -5.91 1.84 4.89
N VAL A 64 -6.76 2.09 3.90
CA VAL A 64 -8.03 2.77 4.15
C VAL A 64 -8.94 1.78 4.91
N PRO A 65 -9.42 2.10 6.13
CA PRO A 65 -10.51 1.35 6.73
C PRO A 65 -11.76 1.67 5.92
N GLY A 66 -12.17 0.77 5.02
CA GLY A 66 -13.47 0.87 4.37
C GLY A 66 -13.48 1.37 2.92
N ARG A 67 -12.69 0.76 2.04
CA ARG A 67 -13.28 0.37 0.74
C ARG A 67 -13.99 -0.99 0.88
N ALA A 68 -14.84 -1.11 1.90
CA ALA A 68 -16.00 -1.97 1.76
C ALA A 68 -16.79 -1.34 0.62
N LYS A 69 -16.81 -2.02 -0.53
CA LYS A 69 -17.69 -1.82 -1.69
C LYS A 69 -18.72 -0.73 -1.41
N GLN A 70 -18.43 0.54 -1.70
CA GLN A 70 -19.53 1.50 -1.72
C GLN A 70 -20.47 0.99 -2.82
N PRO A 71 -21.73 0.67 -2.49
CA PRO A 71 -22.68 0.30 -3.53
C PRO A 71 -22.74 1.51 -4.46
N MET A 72 -22.25 1.34 -5.68
CA MET A 72 -22.36 2.34 -6.73
C MET A 72 -23.77 2.94 -6.66
N PRO A 73 -23.93 4.26 -6.52
CA PRO A 73 -25.24 4.89 -6.34
C PRO A 73 -26.26 4.46 -7.41
N TYR A 74 -25.76 4.20 -8.63
CA TYR A 74 -26.56 3.72 -9.75
C TYR A 74 -27.20 2.34 -9.54
N LEU A 75 -26.57 1.44 -8.76
CA LEU A 75 -27.16 0.13 -8.44
C LEU A 75 -28.36 0.24 -7.49
N GLN A 76 -28.40 1.27 -6.63
CA GLN A 76 -29.55 1.52 -5.76
C GLN A 76 -30.75 2.02 -6.56
N VAL A 77 -30.49 2.84 -7.60
CA VAL A 77 -31.52 3.33 -8.52
C VAL A 77 -32.18 2.19 -9.30
N LEU A 78 -31.38 1.22 -9.78
CA LEU A 78 -31.91 0.07 -10.50
C LEU A 78 -32.75 -0.87 -9.62
N ALA A 79 -32.42 -0.99 -8.34
CA ALA A 79 -33.18 -1.83 -7.41
C ALA A 79 -34.59 -1.28 -7.17
N GLY A 80 -34.76 0.05 -7.07
CA GLY A 80 -36.07 0.68 -6.87
C GLY A 80 -36.98 0.66 -8.10
N LEU A 81 -36.44 0.56 -9.32
CA LEU A 81 -37.23 0.54 -10.55
C LEU A 81 -37.91 -0.82 -10.84
N ASN A 82 -37.47 -1.90 -10.17
CA ASN A 82 -38.08 -3.22 -10.33
C ASN A 82 -39.32 -3.44 -9.45
N GLU A 83 -39.64 -2.53 -8.53
CA GLU A 83 -40.77 -2.66 -7.61
C GLU A 83 -42.06 -2.01 -8.13
N GLU A 84 -42.02 -1.26 -9.24
CA GLU A 84 -43.17 -0.53 -9.79
C GLU A 84 -44.01 -1.32 -10.81
N THR A 85 -43.83 -2.65 -10.89
CA THR A 85 -44.70 -3.53 -11.70
C THR A 85 -45.50 -4.49 -10.82
N LYS A 86 -46.51 -3.97 -10.14
CA LYS A 86 -47.63 -4.77 -9.63
C LYS A 86 -48.96 -4.04 -9.76
#